data_AF-A0A2J6H6C9-F1
#
_entry.id   AF-A0A2J6H6C9-F1
#
_cell.length_a   1.000
_cell.length_b   1.000
_cell.length_c   1.000
_cell.angle_alpha   90.00
_cell.angle_beta   90.00
_cell.angle_gamma   90.00
#
_symmetry.space_group_name_H-M   'P 1'
#
loop_
_entity.id
_entity.type
_entity.pdbx_description
1 polymer ?
#
loop_
_entity_poly.entity_id
_entity_poly.type
_entity_poly.pdbx_seq_one_letter_code
_entity_poly.pdbx_strand_id
1 'polypeptide(L)'
;MNLKRQILEGEGVKLDFKKTITSCEKIAKTMVSFANNIGGRLLIGVLDDGTIKGVKDETEERYMITRAAHFFCRPALDPIFEEIYYDDKTVLMVDIPESTEKPHYSLAEDGKWWVYIRVKDKSVLASKVVVDVLRRGADEKGVLIEYSSKEKALLEHLDKKERITVKEFCALLNIGRRRAQRILVDLVLSGVLAVHTTEKEEFYTAM
;
A
#
# COMPACT_ATOMS: atom_id res chain seq x y z
N MET A 1 6.38 -11.76 21.45
CA MET A 1 6.90 -11.49 20.08
C MET A 1 8.40 -11.18 20.16
N ASN A 2 9.22 -11.43 19.12
CA ASN A 2 10.67 -11.18 19.19
C ASN A 2 11.06 -9.93 18.38
N LEU A 3 11.20 -8.80 19.07
CA LEU A 3 11.56 -7.50 18.49
C LEU A 3 12.86 -7.54 17.67
N LYS A 4 13.91 -8.22 18.18
CA LYS A 4 15.20 -8.33 17.50
C LYS A 4 15.07 -8.99 16.13
N ARG A 5 14.25 -10.04 16.03
CA ARG A 5 14.04 -10.74 14.76
C ARG A 5 13.41 -9.81 13.71
N GLN A 6 12.41 -9.02 14.10
CA GLN A 6 11.76 -8.09 13.17
C GLN A 6 12.71 -6.98 12.72
N ILE A 7 13.54 -6.47 13.63
CA ILE A 7 14.58 -5.49 13.30
C ILE A 7 15.60 -6.08 12.32
N LEU A 8 16.02 -7.33 12.52
CA LEU A 8 16.94 -8.03 11.62
C LEU A 8 16.33 -8.32 10.24
N GLU A 9 15.03 -8.55 10.16
CA GLU A 9 14.30 -8.69 8.89
C GLU A 9 14.28 -7.37 8.09
N GLY A 10 14.44 -6.23 8.77
CA GLY A 10 14.54 -4.90 8.17
C GLY A 10 13.19 -4.32 7.73
N GLU A 11 13.22 -3.09 7.22
CA GLU A 11 12.03 -2.47 6.64
C GLU A 11 11.59 -3.21 5.37
N GLY A 12 10.28 -3.19 5.11
CA GLY A 12 9.71 -3.86 3.96
C GLY A 12 8.21 -3.66 3.85
N VAL A 13 7.55 -4.58 3.15
CA VAL A 13 6.12 -4.41 2.79
C VAL A 13 5.21 -4.34 4.01
N LYS A 14 5.59 -5.00 5.12
CA LYS A 14 4.80 -5.09 6.37
C LYS A 14 5.44 -4.37 7.57
N LEU A 15 6.60 -3.73 7.40
CA LEU A 15 7.35 -3.17 8.53
C LEU A 15 8.02 -1.86 8.13
N ASP A 16 7.81 -0.81 8.93
CA ASP A 16 8.48 0.49 8.81
C ASP A 16 9.08 0.86 10.17
N PHE A 17 10.29 1.40 10.16
CA PHE A 17 10.94 1.96 11.33
C PHE A 17 10.74 3.47 11.36
N LYS A 18 10.52 4.00 12.56
CA LYS A 18 10.49 5.44 12.80
C LYS A 18 11.22 5.73 14.09
N LYS A 19 12.13 6.69 14.03
CA LYS A 19 12.77 7.20 15.25
C LYS A 19 11.74 7.84 16.20
N THR A 20 10.86 8.67 15.64
CA THR A 20 9.82 9.47 16.32
C THR A 20 8.83 9.99 15.27
N ILE A 21 7.61 10.32 15.65
CA ILE A 21 6.61 10.88 14.75
C ILE A 21 6.75 12.41 14.65
N THR A 22 7.26 12.89 13.53
CA THR A 22 7.49 14.33 13.30
C THR A 22 6.33 15.07 12.61
N SER A 23 5.41 14.35 11.97
CA SER A 23 4.29 14.93 11.20
C SER A 23 3.15 13.93 11.05
N CYS A 24 1.92 14.42 11.18
CA CYS A 24 0.71 13.62 11.00
C CYS A 24 0.53 13.20 9.53
N GLU A 25 0.83 14.07 8.58
CA GLU A 25 0.75 13.84 7.14
C GLU A 25 1.68 12.69 6.71
N LYS A 26 2.94 12.72 7.18
CA LYS A 26 3.94 11.69 6.84
C LYS A 26 3.57 10.32 7.39
N ILE A 27 3.12 10.26 8.64
CA ILE A 27 2.74 8.97 9.24
C ILE A 27 1.41 8.46 8.69
N ALA A 28 0.44 9.35 8.41
CA ALA A 28 -0.82 8.99 7.75
C ALA A 28 -0.59 8.36 6.37
N LYS A 29 0.32 8.93 5.56
CA LYS A 29 0.72 8.34 4.28
C LYS A 29 1.19 6.88 4.42
N THR A 30 1.95 6.60 5.47
CA THR A 30 2.48 5.26 5.75
C THR A 30 1.36 4.32 6.20
N MET A 31 0.55 4.73 7.17
CA MET A 31 -0.59 3.94 7.67
C MET A 31 -1.60 3.61 6.57
N VAL A 32 -1.99 4.60 5.76
CA VAL A 32 -2.87 4.40 4.60
C VAL A 32 -2.30 3.39 3.62
N SER A 33 -0.99 3.42 3.38
CA SER A 33 -0.35 2.46 2.48
C SER A 33 -0.37 1.02 3.01
N PHE A 34 -0.30 0.82 4.32
CA PHE A 34 -0.48 -0.49 4.94
C PHE A 34 -1.93 -0.96 4.87
N ALA A 35 -2.88 -0.10 5.25
CA ALA A 35 -4.31 -0.41 5.23
C ALA A 35 -4.82 -0.74 3.83
N ASN A 36 -4.31 -0.07 2.79
CA ASN A 36 -4.62 -0.37 1.39
C ASN A 36 -3.95 -1.64 0.85
N ASN A 37 -2.96 -2.18 1.57
CA ASN A 37 -2.26 -3.39 1.19
C ASN A 37 -2.66 -4.53 2.14
N ILE A 38 -1.70 -5.35 2.57
CA ILE A 38 -1.89 -6.54 3.42
C ILE A 38 -1.68 -6.24 4.91
N GLY A 39 -1.88 -4.98 5.32
CA GLY A 39 -1.54 -4.48 6.64
C GLY A 39 -0.04 -4.35 6.87
N GLY A 40 0.33 -3.94 8.08
CA GLY A 40 1.73 -3.79 8.47
C GLY A 40 1.90 -3.23 9.87
N ARG A 41 3.16 -2.97 10.23
CA ARG A 41 3.58 -2.47 11.54
C ARG A 41 4.53 -1.31 11.42
N LEU A 42 4.38 -0.40 12.36
CA LEU A 42 5.34 0.66 12.64
C LEU A 42 6.09 0.31 13.93
N LEU A 43 7.42 0.41 13.93
CA LEU A 43 8.22 0.39 15.15
C LEU A 43 8.75 1.78 15.43
N ILE A 44 8.19 2.43 16.45
CA ILE A 44 8.59 3.77 16.88
C ILE A 44 9.66 3.68 17.96
N GLY A 45 10.72 4.49 17.83
CA GLY A 45 11.92 4.41 18.65
C GLY A 45 13.03 3.55 18.04
N VAL A 46 12.91 3.18 16.76
CA VAL A 46 13.91 2.41 16.00
C VAL A 46 14.42 3.26 14.84
N LEU A 47 15.74 3.32 14.67
CA LEU A 47 16.37 4.00 13.52
C LEU A 47 16.31 3.13 12.26
N ASP A 48 16.49 3.75 11.10
CA ASP A 48 16.51 3.07 9.79
C ASP A 48 17.58 1.98 9.70
N ASP A 49 18.67 2.08 10.49
CA ASP A 49 19.72 1.06 10.60
C ASP A 49 19.39 -0.08 11.59
N GLY A 50 18.19 -0.07 12.18
CA GLY A 50 17.73 -1.04 13.17
C GLY A 50 18.17 -0.73 14.61
N THR A 51 18.92 0.35 14.86
CA THR A 51 19.32 0.73 16.22
C THR A 51 18.12 1.10 17.07
N ILE A 52 17.95 0.42 18.21
CA ILE A 52 16.90 0.72 19.20
C ILE A 52 17.31 1.95 20.03
N LYS A 53 16.64 3.07 19.79
CA LYS A 53 16.77 4.30 20.60
C LYS A 53 15.74 4.38 21.71
N GLY A 54 14.58 3.75 21.51
CA GLY A 54 13.41 3.90 22.36
C GLY A 54 12.67 5.22 22.12
N VAL A 55 11.42 5.25 22.53
CA VAL A 55 10.60 6.47 22.59
C VAL A 55 10.91 7.23 23.88
N LYS A 56 10.86 8.56 23.82
CA LYS A 56 11.04 9.41 25.02
C LYS A 56 9.76 9.53 25.83
N ASP A 57 8.63 9.62 25.12
CA ASP A 57 7.29 9.74 25.66
C ASP A 57 6.37 8.92 24.76
N GLU A 58 5.99 7.73 25.20
CA GLU A 58 5.09 6.85 24.46
C GLU A 58 3.68 7.43 24.32
N THR A 59 3.26 8.28 25.25
CA THR A 59 1.93 8.91 25.24
C THR A 59 1.84 9.96 24.14
N GLU A 60 2.88 10.77 23.95
CA GLU A 60 2.97 11.74 22.84
C GLU A 60 2.95 11.04 21.47
N GLU A 61 3.73 9.97 21.31
CA GLU A 61 3.79 9.20 20.06
C GLU A 61 2.43 8.54 19.76
N ARG A 62 1.78 7.92 20.76
CA ARG A 62 0.41 7.38 20.64
C ARG A 62 -0.59 8.46 20.22
N TYR A 63 -0.51 9.65 20.82
CA TYR A 63 -1.38 10.77 20.49
C TYR A 63 -1.22 11.21 19.03
N MET A 64 0.03 11.39 18.57
CA MET A 64 0.32 11.82 17.20
C MET A 64 -0.17 10.81 16.16
N ILE A 65 0.01 9.51 16.43
CA ILE A 65 -0.44 8.43 15.53
C ILE A 65 -1.97 8.36 15.49
N THR A 66 -2.62 8.42 16.66
CA THR A 66 -4.09 8.45 16.76
C THR A 66 -4.66 9.66 16.02
N ARG A 67 -4.06 10.83 16.21
CA ARG A 67 -4.46 12.06 15.50
C ARG A 67 -4.31 11.91 13.99
N ALA A 68 -3.20 11.37 13.52
CA ALA A 68 -2.99 11.11 12.10
C ALA A 68 -4.05 10.13 11.55
N ALA A 69 -4.34 9.06 12.30
CA ALA A 69 -5.27 8.02 11.88
C ALA A 69 -6.73 8.51 11.76
N HIS A 70 -7.17 9.43 12.62
CA HIS A 70 -8.54 9.95 12.56
C HIS A 70 -8.72 11.20 11.69
N PHE A 71 -7.71 12.08 11.60
CA PHE A 71 -7.86 13.38 10.93
C PHE A 71 -7.14 13.46 9.58
N PHE A 72 -6.13 12.62 9.35
CA PHE A 72 -5.32 12.63 8.14
C PHE A 72 -5.50 11.37 7.29
N CYS A 73 -6.35 10.44 7.73
CA CYS A 73 -6.77 9.26 6.97
C CYS A 73 -8.28 9.32 6.70
N ARG A 74 -8.69 8.88 5.52
CA ARG A 74 -10.11 8.72 5.16
C ARG A 74 -10.32 7.45 4.33
N PRO A 75 -11.18 6.49 4.70
CA PRO A 75 -11.81 6.36 6.02
C PRO A 75 -10.78 6.42 7.16
N ALA A 76 -11.25 6.75 8.37
CA ALA A 76 -10.37 6.77 9.54
C ALA A 76 -9.77 5.37 9.76
N LEU A 77 -8.60 5.34 10.39
CA LEU A 77 -7.94 4.11 10.79
C LEU A 77 -7.96 3.99 12.31
N ASP A 78 -7.97 2.75 12.80
CA ASP A 78 -7.89 2.41 14.23
C ASP A 78 -6.60 1.61 14.48
N PRO A 79 -5.45 2.29 14.73
CA PRO A 79 -4.18 1.63 15.01
C PRO A 79 -4.22 0.85 16.34
N ILE A 80 -3.57 -0.30 16.37
CA ILE A 80 -3.45 -1.13 17.58
C ILE A 80 -2.04 -0.94 18.14
N PHE A 81 -1.94 -0.58 19.42
CA PHE A 81 -0.68 -0.21 20.05
C PHE A 81 -0.21 -1.28 21.04
N GLU A 82 1.07 -1.63 20.98
CA GLU A 82 1.75 -2.50 21.93
C GLU A 82 3.07 -1.85 22.37
N GLU A 83 3.33 -1.83 23.67
CA GLU A 83 4.61 -1.40 24.21
C GLU A 83 5.54 -2.60 24.34
N ILE A 84 6.74 -2.46 23.79
CA ILE A 84 7.78 -3.47 23.88
C ILE A 84 8.94 -2.90 24.68
N TYR A 85 9.13 -3.42 25.88
CA TYR A 85 10.28 -3.09 26.72
C TYR A 85 11.50 -3.89 26.26
N TYR A 86 12.60 -3.20 25.99
CA TYR A 86 13.86 -3.78 25.56
C TYR A 86 15.03 -3.08 26.26
N ASP A 87 15.74 -3.83 27.10
CA ASP A 87 16.72 -3.30 28.05
C ASP A 87 16.09 -2.20 28.95
N ASP A 88 16.60 -0.97 28.90
CA ASP A 88 16.11 0.21 29.61
C ASP A 88 15.23 1.13 28.73
N LYS A 89 14.81 0.65 27.56
CA LYS A 89 14.09 1.43 26.54
C LYS A 89 12.72 0.86 26.26
N THR A 90 11.81 1.73 25.86
CA THR A 90 10.47 1.38 25.37
C THR A 90 10.43 1.59 23.86
N VAL A 91 9.96 0.59 23.11
CA VAL A 91 9.61 0.71 21.69
C VAL A 91 8.10 0.65 21.58
N LEU A 92 7.50 1.62 20.89
CA LEU A 92 6.06 1.60 20.62
C LEU A 92 5.84 0.90 19.29
N MET A 93 5.22 -0.27 19.32
CA MET A 93 4.78 -0.97 18.13
C MET A 93 3.33 -0.59 17.82
N VAL A 94 3.08 -0.31 16.54
CA VAL A 94 1.74 0.03 16.06
C VAL A 94 1.36 -0.87 14.90
N ASP A 95 0.39 -1.74 15.13
CA ASP A 95 -0.22 -2.58 14.11
C ASP A 95 -1.30 -1.80 13.35
N ILE A 96 -1.18 -1.81 12.03
CA ILE A 96 -2.15 -1.26 11.08
C ILE A 96 -2.72 -2.45 10.29
N PRO A 97 -3.94 -2.91 10.58
CA PRO A 97 -4.52 -4.05 9.87
C PRO A 97 -4.77 -3.71 8.40
N GLU A 98 -4.86 -4.77 7.57
CA GLU A 98 -5.47 -4.64 6.25
C GLU A 98 -6.91 -4.16 6.41
N SER A 99 -7.29 -3.13 5.66
CA SER A 99 -8.65 -2.61 5.73
C SER A 99 -9.59 -3.40 4.83
N THR A 100 -10.81 -3.60 5.31
CA THR A 100 -11.93 -4.08 4.51
C THR A 100 -12.63 -2.95 3.73
N GLU A 101 -12.34 -1.69 4.05
CA GLU A 101 -12.95 -0.49 3.45
C GLU A 101 -11.97 0.27 2.56
N LYS A 102 -11.41 -0.43 1.56
CA LYS A 102 -10.46 0.16 0.61
C LYS A 102 -11.18 1.00 -0.47
N PRO A 103 -10.56 2.07 -1.01
CA PRO A 103 -9.26 2.62 -0.63
C PRO A 103 -9.35 3.64 0.51
N HIS A 104 -8.32 3.64 1.36
CA HIS A 104 -7.99 4.75 2.24
C HIS A 104 -7.16 5.81 1.52
N TYR A 105 -7.36 7.05 1.93
CA TYR A 105 -6.72 8.26 1.44
C TYR A 105 -5.98 8.93 2.60
N SER A 106 -4.83 9.52 2.30
CA SER A 106 -4.08 10.37 3.23
C SER A 106 -4.18 11.83 2.79
N LEU A 107 -4.41 12.73 3.74
CA LEU A 107 -4.38 14.17 3.53
C LEU A 107 -2.91 14.65 3.42
N ALA A 108 -2.55 15.21 2.28
CA ALA A 108 -1.24 15.80 2.06
C ALA A 108 -1.19 17.28 2.47
N GLU A 109 0.02 17.82 2.56
CA GLU A 109 0.30 19.22 2.92
C GLU A 109 -0.37 20.23 1.96
N ASP A 110 -0.65 19.83 0.71
CA ASP A 110 -1.38 20.64 -0.27
C ASP A 110 -2.91 20.65 -0.08
N GLY A 111 -3.40 20.01 0.99
CA GLY A 111 -4.81 19.89 1.32
C GLY A 111 -5.58 18.87 0.47
N LYS A 112 -4.90 18.12 -0.39
CA LYS A 112 -5.53 17.10 -1.24
C LYS A 112 -5.42 15.71 -0.62
N TRP A 113 -6.39 14.88 -0.97
CA TRP A 113 -6.49 13.49 -0.53
C TRP A 113 -5.90 12.56 -1.58
N TRP A 114 -4.93 11.74 -1.18
CA TRP A 114 -4.19 10.85 -2.06
C TRP A 114 -4.23 9.41 -1.56
N VAL A 115 -4.37 8.46 -2.48
CA VAL A 115 -4.30 7.03 -2.16
C VAL A 115 -2.85 6.59 -2.27
N TYR A 116 -2.34 5.91 -1.25
CA TYR A 116 -1.00 5.34 -1.24
C TYR A 116 -1.05 3.82 -1.09
N ILE A 117 -0.10 3.13 -1.67
CA ILE A 117 0.11 1.68 -1.56
C ILE A 117 1.56 1.37 -1.17
N ARG A 118 1.82 0.21 -0.57
CA ARG A 118 3.19 -0.25 -0.29
C ARG A 118 3.80 -0.89 -1.53
N VAL A 119 4.99 -0.43 -1.89
CA VAL A 119 5.89 -1.05 -2.86
C VAL A 119 7.23 -1.24 -2.17
N LYS A 120 7.54 -2.49 -1.80
CA LYS A 120 8.69 -2.81 -0.93
C LYS A 120 8.58 -2.03 0.40
N ASP A 121 9.62 -1.30 0.76
CA ASP A 121 9.78 -0.43 1.93
C ASP A 121 9.16 0.98 1.75
N LYS A 122 8.54 1.28 0.60
CA LYS A 122 8.06 2.63 0.29
C LYS A 122 6.55 2.74 0.16
N SER A 123 6.02 3.89 0.59
CA SER A 123 4.64 4.32 0.35
C SER A 123 4.55 5.15 -0.94
N VAL A 124 4.01 4.55 -2.00
CA VAL A 124 3.96 5.10 -3.36
C VAL A 124 2.54 5.58 -3.68
N LEU A 125 2.43 6.70 -4.40
CA LEU A 125 1.15 7.23 -4.87
C LEU A 125 0.49 6.21 -5.81
N ALA A 126 -0.74 5.81 -5.51
CA ALA A 126 -1.47 4.86 -6.33
C ALA A 126 -1.87 5.49 -7.66
N SER A 127 -1.70 4.72 -8.75
CA SER A 127 -2.24 5.09 -10.05
C SER A 127 -3.78 5.04 -10.01
N LYS A 128 -4.43 5.70 -10.98
CA LYS A 128 -5.89 5.59 -11.11
C LYS A 128 -6.37 4.14 -11.27
N VAL A 129 -5.59 3.29 -11.94
CA VAL A 129 -5.94 1.87 -12.11
C VAL A 129 -5.89 1.15 -10.78
N VAL A 130 -4.82 1.34 -10.00
CA VAL A 130 -4.71 0.76 -8.66
C VAL A 130 -5.85 1.24 -7.75
N VAL A 131 -6.20 2.52 -7.80
CA VAL A 131 -7.35 3.06 -7.03
C VAL A 131 -8.65 2.37 -7.44
N ASP A 132 -8.87 2.16 -8.74
CA ASP A 132 -10.07 1.48 -9.24
C ASP A 132 -10.10 -0.01 -8.84
N VAL A 133 -8.94 -0.68 -8.82
CA VAL A 133 -8.79 -2.06 -8.31
C VAL A 133 -9.11 -2.11 -6.82
N LEU A 134 -8.53 -1.25 -6.00
CA LEU A 134 -8.79 -1.21 -4.56
C LEU A 134 -10.27 -0.98 -4.24
N ARG A 135 -10.91 -0.06 -4.97
CA ARG A 135 -12.33 0.26 -4.78
C ARG A 135 -13.24 -0.90 -5.14
N ARG A 136 -12.97 -1.57 -6.26
CA ARG A 136 -13.82 -2.67 -6.76
C ARG A 136 -13.53 -4.00 -6.08
N GLY A 137 -12.30 -4.22 -5.61
CA GLY A 137 -11.93 -5.43 -4.86
C GLY A 137 -12.54 -5.48 -3.47
N ALA A 138 -12.94 -4.34 -2.91
CA ALA A 138 -13.71 -4.28 -1.67
C ALA A 138 -15.19 -4.69 -1.85
N ASP A 139 -15.70 -4.72 -3.09
CA ASP A 139 -17.06 -5.20 -3.36
C ASP A 139 -17.09 -6.74 -3.40
N GLU A 140 -17.99 -7.38 -2.65
CA GLU A 140 -18.19 -8.84 -2.66
C GLU A 140 -18.67 -9.42 -4.01
N LYS A 141 -19.01 -8.54 -4.96
CA LYS A 141 -19.44 -8.92 -6.31
C LYS A 141 -18.21 -9.27 -7.13
N GLY A 142 -17.91 -10.57 -7.23
CA GLY A 142 -16.87 -11.08 -8.12
C GLY A 142 -16.98 -10.52 -9.55
N VAL A 143 -15.83 -10.36 -10.21
CA VAL A 143 -15.78 -9.84 -11.58
C VAL A 143 -16.05 -10.98 -12.56
N LEU A 144 -17.20 -10.93 -13.25
CA LEU A 144 -17.48 -11.79 -14.41
C LEU A 144 -16.64 -11.30 -15.59
N ILE A 145 -15.70 -12.13 -16.02
CA ILE A 145 -14.92 -11.89 -17.23
C ILE A 145 -15.46 -12.78 -18.34
N GLU A 146 -15.97 -12.15 -19.40
CA GLU A 146 -16.11 -12.82 -20.69
C GLU A 146 -14.77 -12.76 -21.41
N TYR A 147 -14.19 -13.93 -21.72
CA TYR A 147 -12.97 -14.04 -22.52
C TYR A 147 -13.27 -13.67 -23.98
N SER A 148 -13.29 -12.37 -24.27
CA SER A 148 -13.39 -11.86 -25.63
C SER A 148 -12.07 -12.07 -26.40
N SER A 149 -12.09 -11.78 -27.69
CA SER A 149 -10.90 -11.84 -28.54
C SER A 149 -9.77 -10.91 -28.08
N LYS A 150 -10.10 -9.87 -27.30
CA LYS A 150 -9.13 -8.89 -26.80
C LYS A 150 -8.36 -9.39 -25.59
N GLU A 151 -9.01 -10.05 -24.65
CA GLU A 151 -8.34 -10.68 -23.51
C GLU A 151 -7.40 -11.79 -23.99
N LYS A 152 -7.83 -12.59 -24.98
CA LYS A 152 -6.97 -13.63 -25.59
C LYS A 152 -5.70 -13.04 -26.22
N ALA A 153 -5.84 -11.99 -27.03
CA ALA A 153 -4.70 -11.33 -27.66
C ALA A 153 -3.72 -10.72 -26.64
N LEU A 154 -4.22 -10.27 -25.48
CA LEU A 154 -3.38 -9.80 -24.38
C LEU A 154 -2.59 -10.95 -23.74
N LEU A 155 -3.25 -12.07 -23.45
CA LEU A 155 -2.60 -13.23 -22.85
C LEU A 155 -1.56 -13.84 -23.79
N GLU A 156 -1.87 -13.98 -25.08
CA GLU A 156 -0.89 -14.41 -26.10
C GLU A 156 0.31 -13.47 -26.22
N HIS A 157 0.11 -12.17 -25.96
CA HIS A 157 1.21 -11.22 -25.91
C HIS A 157 2.06 -11.45 -24.66
N LEU A 158 1.43 -11.68 -23.51
CA LEU A 158 2.11 -11.92 -22.24
C LEU A 158 2.89 -13.24 -22.21
N ASP A 159 2.41 -14.27 -22.92
CA ASP A 159 3.15 -15.52 -23.13
C ASP A 159 4.48 -15.29 -23.88
N LYS A 160 4.52 -14.27 -24.76
CA LYS A 160 5.71 -13.93 -25.56
C LYS A 160 6.59 -12.87 -24.89
N LYS A 161 5.97 -11.93 -24.19
CA LYS A 161 6.60 -10.82 -23.49
C LYS A 161 6.06 -10.81 -22.07
N GLU A 162 6.90 -11.16 -21.11
CA GLU A 162 6.54 -11.35 -19.70
C GLU A 162 5.78 -10.18 -19.03
N ARG A 163 5.78 -8.99 -19.64
CA ARG A 163 5.09 -7.80 -19.12
C ARG A 163 4.55 -6.90 -20.23
N ILE A 164 3.53 -6.11 -19.88
CA ILE A 164 2.96 -5.08 -20.75
C ILE A 164 2.56 -3.83 -19.95
N THR A 165 2.75 -2.65 -20.52
CA THR A 165 2.26 -1.38 -19.97
C THR A 165 0.90 -1.00 -20.56
N VAL A 166 0.16 -0.08 -19.91
CA VAL A 166 -1.11 0.46 -20.48
C VAL A 166 -0.89 1.04 -21.89
N LYS A 167 0.26 1.69 -22.12
CA LYS A 167 0.60 2.31 -23.41
C LYS A 167 0.79 1.25 -24.50
N GLU A 168 1.54 0.20 -24.20
CA GLU A 168 1.75 -0.93 -25.12
C GLU A 168 0.44 -1.67 -25.37
N PHE A 169 -0.39 -1.86 -24.35
CA PHE A 169 -1.69 -2.51 -24.52
C PHE A 169 -2.64 -1.72 -25.42
N CYS A 170 -2.66 -0.38 -25.29
CA CYS A 170 -3.42 0.48 -26.19
C CYS A 170 -2.97 0.31 -27.64
N ALA A 171 -1.65 0.24 -27.88
CA ALA A 171 -1.08 0.05 -29.21
C ALA A 171 -1.37 -1.36 -29.76
N LEU A 172 -1.28 -2.40 -28.93
CA LEU A 172 -1.54 -3.79 -29.30
C LEU A 172 -2.95 -4.00 -29.84
N LEU A 173 -3.96 -3.42 -29.17
CA LEU A 173 -5.37 -3.63 -29.52
C LEU A 173 -6.01 -2.47 -30.29
N ASN A 174 -5.27 -1.40 -30.58
CA ASN A 174 -5.77 -0.16 -31.16
C ASN A 174 -7.02 0.37 -30.42
N ILE A 175 -6.91 0.47 -29.08
CA ILE A 175 -7.99 0.96 -28.21
C ILE A 175 -7.56 2.18 -27.42
N GLY A 176 -8.52 3.05 -27.10
CA GLY A 176 -8.27 4.21 -26.25
C GLY A 176 -7.94 3.82 -24.80
N ARG A 177 -7.13 4.66 -24.14
CA ARG A 177 -6.62 4.45 -22.77
C ARG A 177 -7.70 4.08 -21.74
N ARG A 178 -8.85 4.74 -21.77
CA ARG A 178 -9.97 4.46 -20.85
C ARG A 178 -10.50 3.02 -21.00
N ARG A 179 -10.59 2.52 -22.23
CA ARG A 179 -11.06 1.15 -22.50
C ARG A 179 -9.99 0.13 -22.11
N ALA A 180 -8.73 0.41 -22.41
CA ALA A 180 -7.59 -0.42 -22.00
C ALA A 180 -7.53 -0.57 -20.47
N GLN A 181 -7.61 0.55 -19.73
CA GLN A 181 -7.59 0.55 -18.27
C GLN A 181 -8.74 -0.27 -17.67
N ARG A 182 -9.94 -0.18 -18.23
CA ARG A 182 -11.08 -0.97 -17.76
C ARG A 182 -10.80 -2.48 -17.87
N ILE A 183 -10.34 -2.93 -19.05
CA ILE A 183 -10.02 -4.35 -19.30
C ILE A 183 -8.91 -4.82 -18.33
N LEU A 184 -7.85 -4.02 -18.16
CA LEU A 184 -6.76 -4.36 -17.24
C LEU A 184 -7.24 -4.44 -15.79
N VAL A 185 -8.08 -3.51 -15.33
CA VAL A 185 -8.68 -3.56 -13.99
C VAL A 185 -9.52 -4.83 -13.82
N ASP A 186 -10.36 -5.18 -14.79
CA ASP A 186 -11.18 -6.39 -14.74
C ASP A 186 -10.30 -7.63 -14.61
N LEU A 187 -9.27 -7.76 -15.45
CA LEU A 187 -8.35 -8.89 -15.45
C LEU A 187 -7.52 -8.98 -14.15
N VAL A 188 -7.10 -7.85 -13.57
CA VAL A 188 -6.42 -7.84 -12.27
C VAL A 188 -7.36 -8.33 -11.17
N LEU A 189 -8.61 -7.85 -11.14
CA LEU A 189 -9.60 -8.27 -10.14
C LEU A 189 -9.98 -9.75 -10.25
N SER A 190 -9.95 -10.32 -11.44
CA SER A 190 -10.18 -11.77 -11.64
C SER A 190 -9.00 -12.66 -11.29
N GLY A 191 -7.84 -12.08 -10.98
CA GLY A 191 -6.60 -12.83 -10.73
C GLY A 191 -5.90 -13.35 -11.98
N VAL A 192 -6.30 -12.91 -13.19
CA VAL A 192 -5.62 -13.26 -14.46
C VAL A 192 -4.33 -12.46 -14.63
N LEU A 193 -4.30 -11.22 -14.13
CA LEU A 193 -3.12 -10.36 -14.17
C LEU A 193 -2.71 -9.89 -12.79
N ALA A 194 -1.41 -9.67 -12.61
CA ALA A 194 -0.86 -8.85 -11.52
C ALA A 194 -0.52 -7.45 -12.04
N VAL A 195 -0.83 -6.43 -11.25
CA VAL A 195 -0.36 -5.06 -11.46
C VAL A 195 0.90 -4.81 -10.63
N HIS A 196 1.93 -4.27 -11.26
CA HIS A 196 3.19 -3.93 -10.63
C HIS A 196 3.43 -2.44 -10.77
N THR A 197 3.54 -1.75 -9.64
CA THR A 197 3.88 -0.32 -9.61
C THR A 197 5.35 -0.15 -9.28
N THR A 198 6.10 0.51 -10.17
CA THR A 198 7.45 0.99 -9.87
C THR A 198 7.47 2.50 -9.71
N GLU A 199 8.61 3.08 -9.32
CA GLU A 199 8.76 4.54 -9.25
C GLU A 199 8.63 5.24 -10.62
N LYS A 200 8.83 4.53 -11.74
CA LYS A 200 8.86 5.10 -13.10
C LYS A 200 7.62 4.77 -13.93
N GLU A 201 7.16 3.53 -13.86
CA GLU A 201 6.04 3.04 -14.67
C GLU A 201 5.27 1.91 -14.00
N GLU A 202 4.01 1.76 -14.42
CA GLU A 202 3.13 0.66 -14.06
C GLU A 202 3.10 -0.35 -15.22
N PHE A 203 3.26 -1.63 -14.89
CA PHE A 203 3.17 -2.72 -15.85
C PHE A 203 2.37 -3.89 -15.29
N TYR A 204 1.95 -4.78 -16.18
CA TYR A 204 1.07 -5.91 -15.88
C TYR A 204 1.74 -7.20 -16.34
N THR A 205 1.58 -8.27 -15.59
CA THR A 205 2.07 -9.62 -15.92
C THR A 205 0.92 -10.61 -15.79
N ALA A 206 0.99 -11.73 -16.51
CA ALA A 206 0.11 -12.87 -16.24
C ALA A 206 0.42 -13.47 -14.86
N MET A 207 -0.60 -14.01 -14.19
CA MET A 207 -0.50 -14.74 -12.93
C MET A 207 -0.34 -16.24 -13.15
#